data_AF-A0A1S3QIV2-F1
#
_entry.id   AF-A0A1S3QIV2-F1
#
_cell.length_a   1.000
_cell.length_b   1.000
_cell.length_c   1.000
_cell.angle_alpha   90.00
_cell.angle_beta   90.00
_cell.angle_gamma   90.00
#
_symmetry.space_group_name_H-M   'P 1'
#
loop_
_entity.id
_entity.type
_entity.pdbx_description
1 polymer ?
#
loop_
_entity_poly.entity_id
_entity_poly.type
_entity_poly.pdbx_seq_one_letter_code
_entity_poly.pdbx_strand_id
1 'polypeptide(L)'
;MSTIWGGASLLTMYLRSMDDLLKMADWNWDFFINLSAADYPIRTNEQLVGFLTKYRDMNFIKSHGRDNTRFIRKQGLDRLFFECDTHMWRLGDRKIPEGIAVDGGSDWFLLNRMFVDYIINSEDELVVSMKRFYAYTLLPAESFFHTVLENSAHCESMVDNNLRITNWNRKLGCKCQYKHIVDWCGCSPNDFKPPDLPRFQVRHTCVQHTHTHTP
;
A
#
# COMPACT_ATOMS: atom_id res chain seq x y z
N MET A 1 -13.47 -15.45 -0.62
CA MET A 1 -13.46 -14.29 -1.55
C MET A 1 -12.61 -14.68 -2.75
N SER A 2 -12.95 -14.20 -3.94
CA SER A 2 -12.08 -14.31 -5.12
C SER A 2 -11.37 -12.97 -5.30
N THR A 3 -10.12 -12.86 -4.84
CA THR A 3 -9.35 -11.61 -4.91
C THR A 3 -8.78 -11.44 -6.31
N ILE A 4 -9.61 -11.00 -7.25
CA ILE A 4 -9.20 -10.71 -8.63
C ILE A 4 -8.25 -9.52 -8.68
N TRP A 5 -7.46 -9.40 -9.75
CA TRP A 5 -6.58 -8.27 -9.95
C TRP A 5 -7.37 -6.95 -9.95
N GLY A 6 -6.97 -5.99 -9.11
CA GLY A 6 -7.65 -4.69 -8.97
C GLY A 6 -8.99 -4.71 -8.22
N GLY A 7 -9.46 -5.88 -7.77
CA GLY A 7 -10.75 -6.04 -7.09
C GLY A 7 -10.87 -5.25 -5.79
N ALA A 8 -12.09 -4.75 -5.53
CA ALA A 8 -12.49 -4.17 -4.24
C ALA A 8 -12.38 -5.19 -3.08
N SER A 9 -12.51 -6.48 -3.40
CA SER A 9 -12.43 -7.59 -2.46
C SER A 9 -11.06 -7.74 -1.79
N LEU A 10 -9.97 -7.21 -2.37
CA LEU A 10 -8.66 -7.22 -1.74
C LEU A 10 -8.63 -6.37 -0.46
N LEU A 11 -9.18 -5.15 -0.49
CA LEU A 11 -9.29 -4.33 0.71
C LEU A 11 -10.24 -4.97 1.73
N THR A 12 -11.36 -5.54 1.26
CA THR A 12 -12.28 -6.28 2.14
C THR A 12 -11.58 -7.44 2.84
N MET A 13 -10.72 -8.17 2.14
CA MET A 13 -9.90 -9.23 2.71
C MET A 13 -8.96 -8.69 3.79
N TYR A 14 -8.25 -7.59 3.52
CA TYR A 14 -7.35 -7.01 4.52
C TYR A 14 -8.09 -6.57 5.77
N LEU A 15 -9.17 -5.80 5.63
CA LEU A 15 -9.95 -5.31 6.76
C LEU A 15 -10.52 -6.46 7.61
N ARG A 16 -11.02 -7.54 6.99
CA ARG A 16 -11.48 -8.72 7.72
C ARG A 16 -10.34 -9.43 8.44
N SER A 17 -9.20 -9.62 7.78
CA SER A 17 -8.04 -10.27 8.42
C SER A 17 -7.49 -9.47 9.61
N MET A 18 -7.50 -8.13 9.51
CA MET A 18 -7.11 -7.23 10.58
C MET A 18 -8.06 -7.33 11.78
N ASP A 19 -9.37 -7.34 11.53
CA ASP A 19 -10.40 -7.55 12.55
C ASP A 19 -10.27 -8.92 13.23
N ASP A 20 -10.06 -10.00 12.46
CA ASP A 20 -9.82 -11.34 12.99
C ASP A 20 -8.57 -11.37 13.88
N LEU A 21 -7.46 -10.77 13.45
CA LEU A 21 -6.21 -10.69 14.21
C LEU A 21 -6.33 -9.87 15.50
N LEU A 22 -7.15 -8.82 15.52
CA LEU A 22 -7.42 -8.04 16.74
C LEU A 22 -8.22 -8.84 17.77
N LYS A 23 -9.09 -9.76 17.31
CA LYS A 23 -9.92 -10.63 18.15
C LYS A 23 -9.20 -11.87 18.69
N MET A 24 -8.06 -12.24 18.12
CA MET A 24 -7.21 -13.34 18.61
C MET A 24 -6.46 -12.91 19.88
N ALA A 25 -7.10 -13.07 21.04
CA ALA A 25 -6.57 -12.62 22.33
C ALA A 25 -5.26 -13.31 22.75
N ASP A 26 -4.98 -14.50 22.22
CA ASP A 26 -3.75 -15.25 22.44
C ASP A 26 -2.58 -14.82 21.53
N TRP A 27 -2.83 -13.95 20.55
CA TRP A 27 -1.82 -13.45 19.62
C TRP A 27 -1.39 -12.01 19.95
N ASN A 28 -0.25 -11.90 20.63
CA ASN A 28 0.41 -10.64 20.95
C ASN A 28 1.32 -10.19 19.79
N TRP A 29 0.71 -9.60 18.75
CA TRP A 29 1.41 -9.05 17.59
C TRP A 29 1.52 -7.52 17.66
N ASP A 30 2.58 -6.95 17.09
CA ASP A 30 2.84 -5.50 17.04
C ASP A 30 2.70 -4.89 15.63
N PHE A 31 2.94 -5.69 14.58
CA PHE A 31 2.90 -5.25 13.18
C PHE A 31 2.06 -6.19 12.31
N PHE A 32 1.31 -5.60 11.39
CA PHE A 32 0.69 -6.27 10.25
C PHE A 32 1.58 -6.12 9.01
N ILE A 33 1.93 -7.23 8.36
CA ILE A 33 2.79 -7.26 7.17
C ILE A 33 2.12 -8.15 6.12
N ASN A 34 1.78 -7.60 4.95
CA ASN A 34 1.19 -8.39 3.86
C ASN A 34 2.26 -8.97 2.93
N LEU A 35 2.16 -10.24 2.55
CA LEU A 35 3.04 -10.90 1.58
C LEU A 35 2.20 -11.70 0.57
N SER A 36 2.64 -11.80 -0.68
CA SER A 36 2.15 -12.77 -1.65
C SER A 36 3.04 -14.01 -1.70
N ALA A 37 2.60 -15.02 -2.46
CA ALA A 37 3.42 -16.17 -2.82
C ALA A 37 4.66 -15.82 -3.68
N ALA A 38 4.74 -14.60 -4.24
CA ALA A 38 5.87 -14.14 -5.06
C ALA A 38 6.85 -13.25 -4.30
N ASP A 39 6.59 -12.95 -3.02
CA ASP A 39 7.51 -12.20 -2.16
C ASP A 39 8.63 -13.09 -1.60
N TYR A 40 9.79 -12.49 -1.35
CA TYR A 40 10.91 -13.18 -0.70
C TYR A 40 11.72 -12.22 0.18
N PRO A 41 12.15 -12.62 1.39
CA PRO A 41 12.95 -11.77 2.26
C PRO A 41 14.36 -11.56 1.69
N ILE A 42 14.85 -10.31 1.75
CA ILE A 42 16.23 -9.93 1.35
C ILE A 42 17.12 -9.58 2.55
N ARG A 43 16.58 -9.71 3.78
CA ARG A 43 17.24 -9.47 5.07
C ARG A 43 16.81 -10.56 6.06
N THR A 44 17.62 -10.78 7.10
CA THR A 44 17.30 -11.81 8.10
C THR A 44 16.14 -11.38 9.01
N ASN A 45 15.48 -12.35 9.64
CA ASN A 45 14.44 -12.07 10.62
C ASN A 45 14.95 -11.20 11.79
N GLU A 46 16.17 -11.46 12.27
CA GLU A 46 16.79 -10.66 13.33
C GLU A 46 16.93 -9.18 12.95
N GLN A 47 17.34 -8.89 11.71
CA GLN A 47 17.43 -7.52 11.21
C GLN A 47 16.06 -6.86 11.10
N LEU A 48 15.04 -7.59 10.63
CA LEU A 48 13.67 -7.10 10.56
C LEU A 48 13.12 -6.76 11.95
N VAL A 49 13.21 -7.71 12.88
CA VAL A 49 12.74 -7.53 14.26
C VAL A 49 13.47 -6.37 14.94
N GLY A 50 14.80 -6.29 14.82
CA GLY A 50 15.56 -5.18 15.40
C GLY A 50 15.16 -3.82 14.83
N PHE A 51 14.94 -3.73 13.52
CA PHE A 51 14.49 -2.49 12.88
C PHE A 51 13.08 -2.09 13.32
N LEU A 52 12.11 -3.00 13.28
CA LEU A 52 10.73 -2.71 13.66
C LEU A 52 10.56 -2.45 15.16
N THR A 53 11.37 -3.08 16.01
CA THR A 53 11.39 -2.79 17.45
C THR A 53 11.81 -1.33 17.70
N LYS A 54 12.81 -0.83 16.96
CA LYS A 54 13.29 0.55 17.09
C LYS A 54 12.25 1.58 16.63
N TYR A 55 11.46 1.25 15.61
CA TYR A 55 10.48 2.14 15.00
C TYR A 55 9.05 1.63 15.17
N ARG A 56 8.74 1.08 16.35
CA ARG A 56 7.49 0.35 16.65
C ARG A 56 6.22 1.18 16.46
N ASP A 57 6.33 2.50 16.62
CA ASP A 57 5.20 3.42 16.54
C ASP A 57 5.03 4.01 15.12
N MET A 58 5.81 3.56 14.14
CA MET A 58 5.76 4.04 12.76
C MET A 58 4.95 3.12 11.83
N ASN A 59 4.41 3.69 10.75
CA ASN A 59 3.71 2.99 9.68
C ASN A 59 4.50 3.16 8.37
N PHE A 60 4.79 2.05 7.69
CA PHE A 60 5.67 2.00 6.52
C PHE A 60 4.83 1.77 5.26
N ILE A 61 4.52 2.87 4.58
CA ILE A 61 3.76 2.89 3.33
C ILE A 61 4.54 3.67 2.28
N LYS A 62 4.40 3.33 1.00
CA LYS A 62 5.14 4.01 -0.07
C LYS A 62 4.18 4.78 -0.97
N SER A 63 4.32 6.09 -0.98
CA SER A 63 3.57 6.99 -1.86
C SER A 63 4.14 7.00 -3.27
N HIS A 64 3.32 7.40 -4.25
CA HIS A 64 3.71 7.44 -5.65
C HIS A 64 4.77 8.52 -5.95
N GLY A 65 4.86 9.56 -5.11
CA GLY A 65 5.89 10.61 -5.14
C GLY A 65 5.89 11.47 -6.41
N ARG A 66 4.73 11.70 -7.02
CA ARG A 66 4.56 12.42 -8.30
C ARG A 66 3.41 13.42 -8.23
N ASP A 67 3.01 13.97 -9.37
CA ASP A 67 1.80 14.79 -9.48
C ASP A 67 0.53 14.01 -9.07
N ASN A 68 -0.18 14.51 -8.06
CA ASN A 68 -1.33 13.82 -7.45
C ASN A 68 -2.56 13.80 -8.38
N THR A 69 -2.81 14.88 -9.12
CA THR A 69 -3.92 14.93 -10.09
C THR A 69 -3.76 13.84 -11.16
N ARG A 70 -2.54 13.62 -11.63
CA ARG A 70 -2.22 12.53 -12.56
C ARG A 70 -2.34 11.15 -11.90
N PHE A 71 -2.01 11.00 -10.62
CA PHE A 71 -2.20 9.76 -9.88
C PHE A 71 -3.68 9.37 -9.81
N ILE A 72 -4.54 10.29 -9.32
CA ILE A 72 -5.99 10.11 -9.22
C ILE A 72 -6.58 9.62 -10.55
N ARG A 73 -6.25 10.31 -11.66
CA ARG A 73 -6.74 9.96 -13.00
C ARG A 73 -6.22 8.60 -13.50
N LYS A 74 -4.98 8.24 -13.19
CA LYS A 74 -4.39 6.97 -13.65
C LYS A 74 -4.90 5.76 -12.87
N GLN A 75 -5.15 5.95 -11.59
CA GLN A 75 -5.75 4.93 -10.73
C GLN A 75 -7.26 4.79 -10.95
N GLY A 76 -7.90 5.76 -11.62
CA GLY A 76 -9.34 5.78 -11.79
C GLY A 76 -10.08 6.06 -10.48
N LEU A 77 -9.47 6.78 -9.53
CA LEU A 77 -10.11 7.15 -8.27
C LEU A 77 -11.32 8.07 -8.49
N ASP A 78 -11.33 8.82 -9.60
CA ASP A 78 -12.43 9.65 -10.08
C ASP A 78 -13.52 8.85 -10.84
N ARG A 79 -13.44 7.51 -10.84
CA ARG A 79 -14.44 6.62 -11.43
C ARG A 79 -15.07 5.73 -10.36
N LEU A 80 -16.33 5.40 -10.55
CA LEU A 80 -17.05 4.44 -9.73
C LEU A 80 -16.89 3.04 -10.33
N PHE A 81 -16.46 2.08 -9.50
CA PHE A 81 -16.35 0.67 -9.87
C PHE A 81 -17.23 -0.21 -8.99
N PHE A 82 -17.67 -1.34 -9.51
CA PHE A 82 -18.40 -2.36 -8.75
C PHE A 82 -17.84 -3.74 -9.06
N GLU A 83 -17.50 -4.51 -8.02
CA GLU A 83 -17.04 -5.89 -8.17
C GLU A 83 -18.23 -6.84 -8.16
N CYS A 84 -18.44 -7.56 -9.26
CA CYS A 84 -19.50 -8.57 -9.39
C CYS A 84 -19.11 -9.60 -10.44
N ASP A 85 -19.51 -10.86 -10.26
CA ASP A 85 -19.20 -11.98 -11.16
C ASP A 85 -17.71 -12.08 -11.52
N THR A 86 -16.84 -11.89 -10.52
CA THR A 86 -15.37 -11.92 -10.67
C THR A 86 -14.83 -10.92 -11.70
N HIS A 87 -15.52 -9.80 -11.88
CA HIS A 87 -15.12 -8.69 -12.76
C HIS A 87 -15.28 -7.33 -12.05
N MET A 88 -14.41 -6.36 -12.37
CA MET A 88 -14.55 -4.97 -11.94
C MET A 88 -15.19 -4.11 -13.03
N TRP A 89 -16.49 -3.84 -12.86
CA TRP A 89 -17.31 -3.05 -13.77
C TRP A 89 -17.11 -1.56 -13.51
N ARG A 90 -16.79 -0.78 -14.55
CA ARG A 90 -16.75 0.68 -14.44
C ARG A 90 -18.13 1.27 -14.71
N LEU A 91 -18.74 1.88 -13.70
CA LEU A 91 -20.12 2.36 -13.76
C LEU A 91 -20.27 3.83 -14.19
N GLY A 92 -19.20 4.63 -14.07
CA GLY A 92 -19.21 6.03 -14.46
C GLY A 92 -18.24 6.88 -13.66
N ASP A 93 -18.51 8.18 -13.64
CA ASP A 93 -17.65 9.17 -13.00
C ASP A 93 -18.15 9.48 -11.59
N ARG A 94 -17.22 9.83 -10.69
CA ARG A 94 -17.55 10.33 -9.35
C ARG A 94 -16.62 11.45 -8.95
N LYS A 95 -17.04 12.25 -7.97
CA LYS A 95 -16.20 13.30 -7.38
C LYS A 95 -15.27 12.71 -6.33
N ILE A 96 -14.07 13.29 -6.23
CA ILE A 96 -13.16 13.05 -5.10
C ILE A 96 -13.71 13.82 -3.90
N PRO A 97 -13.75 13.22 -2.69
CA PRO A 97 -14.20 13.91 -1.48
C PRO A 97 -13.39 15.18 -1.21
N GLU A 98 -14.07 16.25 -0.83
CA GLU A 98 -13.45 17.52 -0.45
C GLU A 98 -13.02 17.48 1.03
N GLY A 99 -12.07 18.34 1.41
CA GLY A 99 -11.62 18.47 2.80
C GLY A 99 -10.61 17.43 3.28
N ILE A 100 -10.23 16.47 2.42
CA ILE A 100 -9.18 15.48 2.71
C ILE A 100 -8.09 15.48 1.63
N ALA A 101 -6.87 15.15 2.02
CA ALA A 101 -5.79 14.85 1.09
C ALA A 101 -5.91 13.40 0.60
N VAL A 102 -6.00 13.18 -0.71
CA VAL A 102 -5.93 11.84 -1.29
C VAL A 102 -4.50 11.57 -1.72
N ASP A 103 -3.94 10.45 -1.26
CA ASP A 103 -2.64 9.93 -1.70
C ASP A 103 -2.71 8.42 -1.92
N GLY A 104 -1.68 7.85 -2.54
CA GLY A 104 -1.51 6.42 -2.66
C GLY A 104 -0.18 6.03 -3.31
N GLY A 105 0.00 4.74 -3.50
CA GLY A 105 1.19 4.18 -4.13
C GLY A 105 1.17 2.67 -4.05
N SER A 106 2.11 2.08 -3.31
CA SER A 106 2.16 0.63 -3.18
C SER A 106 1.11 0.12 -2.19
N ASP A 107 0.45 -0.97 -2.54
CA ASP A 107 -0.40 -1.78 -1.65
C ASP A 107 0.39 -2.78 -0.78
N TRP A 108 1.73 -2.76 -0.85
CA TRP A 108 2.61 -3.49 0.06
C TRP A 108 3.05 -2.56 1.18
N PHE A 109 2.83 -2.97 2.43
CA PHE A 109 3.03 -2.10 3.59
C PHE A 109 3.34 -2.88 4.87
N LEU A 110 3.77 -2.13 5.89
CA LEU A 110 3.81 -2.60 7.28
C LEU A 110 3.08 -1.58 8.14
N LEU A 111 2.03 -2.00 8.83
CA LEU A 111 1.23 -1.14 9.70
C LEU A 111 1.38 -1.59 11.15
N ASN A 112 1.54 -0.64 12.07
CA ASN A 112 1.57 -0.97 13.49
C ASN A 112 0.15 -1.29 14.00
N ARG A 113 0.07 -2.03 15.11
CA ARG A 113 -1.21 -2.47 15.69
C ARG A 113 -2.13 -1.31 16.07
N MET A 114 -1.59 -0.18 16.53
CA MET A 114 -2.40 0.99 16.91
C MET A 114 -3.16 1.55 15.71
N PHE A 115 -2.51 1.70 14.56
CA PHE A 115 -3.17 2.21 13.36
C PHE A 115 -4.13 1.18 12.75
N VAL A 116 -3.81 -0.12 12.84
CA VAL A 116 -4.75 -1.18 12.44
C VAL A 116 -6.02 -1.15 13.31
N ASP A 117 -5.86 -1.01 14.63
CA ASP A 117 -6.99 -0.88 15.56
C ASP A 117 -7.85 0.34 15.24
N TYR A 118 -7.23 1.50 15.00
CA TYR A 118 -7.92 2.71 14.55
C TYR A 118 -8.74 2.48 13.27
N ILE A 119 -8.17 1.84 12.25
CA ILE A 119 -8.88 1.55 11.00
C ILE A 119 -10.10 0.64 11.25
N ILE A 120 -9.97 -0.36 12.11
CA ILE A 120 -11.03 -1.36 12.32
C ILE A 120 -12.14 -0.82 13.22
N ASN A 121 -11.76 -0.27 14.37
CA ASN A 121 -12.66 0.03 15.48
C ASN A 121 -13.09 1.50 15.59
N SER A 122 -12.45 2.44 14.88
CA SER A 122 -12.87 3.85 14.93
C SER A 122 -14.23 4.08 14.27
N GLU A 123 -15.04 4.91 14.93
CA GLU A 123 -16.30 5.47 14.40
C GLU A 123 -16.12 6.86 13.78
N ASP A 124 -14.88 7.35 13.67
CA ASP A 124 -14.57 8.65 13.08
C ASP A 124 -15.11 8.76 11.65
N GLU A 125 -15.65 9.94 11.32
CA GLU A 125 -16.27 10.21 10.02
C GLU A 125 -15.33 9.89 8.85
N LEU A 126 -14.03 10.17 9.01
CA LEU A 126 -13.00 9.82 8.04
C LEU A 126 -12.99 8.32 7.72
N VAL A 127 -12.88 7.47 8.74
CA VAL A 127 -12.75 6.02 8.56
C VAL A 127 -14.03 5.43 7.96
N VAL A 128 -15.20 5.84 8.48
CA VAL A 128 -16.50 5.38 7.98
C VAL A 128 -16.70 5.79 6.51
N SER A 129 -16.38 7.04 6.18
CA SER A 129 -16.53 7.57 4.82
C SER A 129 -15.53 6.93 3.85
N MET A 130 -14.28 6.71 4.27
CA MET A 130 -13.28 6.04 3.43
C MET A 130 -13.62 4.57 3.20
N LYS A 131 -14.09 3.83 4.21
CA LYS A 131 -14.59 2.44 4.01
C LYS A 131 -15.70 2.39 2.95
N ARG A 132 -16.63 3.35 2.97
CA ARG A 132 -17.71 3.45 1.96
C ARG A 132 -17.18 3.83 0.58
N PHE A 133 -16.30 4.83 0.49
CA PHE A 133 -15.73 5.28 -0.79
C PHE A 133 -14.93 4.16 -1.47
N TYR A 134 -14.12 3.44 -0.70
CA TYR A 134 -13.23 2.40 -1.19
C TYR A 134 -13.90 1.05 -1.47
N ALA A 135 -15.14 0.84 -1.00
CA ALA A 135 -15.95 -0.32 -1.40
C ALA A 135 -16.29 -0.33 -2.90
N TYR A 136 -16.20 0.83 -3.57
CA TYR A 136 -16.52 1.00 -5.00
C TYR A 136 -15.33 1.57 -5.79
N THR A 137 -14.11 1.18 -5.41
CA THR A 137 -12.85 1.68 -5.96
C THR A 137 -12.03 0.56 -6.59
N LEU A 138 -11.45 0.82 -7.77
CA LEU A 138 -10.43 -0.03 -8.38
C LEU A 138 -9.10 0.11 -7.60
N LEU A 139 -8.38 -1.00 -7.41
CA LEU A 139 -7.08 -1.03 -6.70
C LEU A 139 -7.15 -0.32 -5.34
N PRO A 140 -8.15 -0.62 -4.48
CA PRO A 140 -8.42 0.19 -3.29
C PRO A 140 -7.27 0.19 -2.28
N ALA A 141 -6.55 -0.93 -2.15
CA ALA A 141 -5.44 -1.08 -1.21
C ALA A 141 -4.23 -0.19 -1.56
N GLU A 142 -4.13 0.30 -2.81
CA GLU A 142 -3.05 1.20 -3.24
C GLU A 142 -3.26 2.65 -2.76
N SER A 143 -4.39 3.01 -2.14
CA SER A 143 -4.60 4.39 -1.63
C SER A 143 -5.45 4.51 -0.37
N PHE A 144 -6.23 3.50 0.01
CA PHE A 144 -7.05 3.53 1.23
C PHE A 144 -6.21 3.82 2.47
N PHE A 145 -5.14 3.05 2.68
CA PHE A 145 -4.32 3.17 3.88
C PHE A 145 -3.55 4.50 3.94
N HIS A 146 -3.06 4.99 2.79
CA HIS A 146 -2.41 6.29 2.68
C HIS A 146 -3.36 7.43 3.02
N THR A 147 -4.52 7.46 2.35
CA THR A 147 -5.53 8.49 2.54
C THR A 147 -6.05 8.50 3.97
N VAL A 148 -6.30 7.34 4.58
CA VAL A 148 -6.73 7.30 5.99
C VAL A 148 -5.59 7.74 6.92
N LEU A 149 -4.35 7.30 6.71
CA LEU A 149 -3.24 7.63 7.59
C LEU A 149 -2.96 9.15 7.59
N GLU A 150 -2.82 9.74 6.41
CA GLU A 150 -2.47 11.15 6.24
C GLU A 150 -3.50 12.12 6.83
N ASN A 151 -4.78 11.72 6.87
CA ASN A 151 -5.86 12.56 7.39
C ASN A 151 -6.29 12.19 8.81
N SER A 152 -5.62 11.21 9.43
CA SER A 152 -5.93 10.77 10.80
C SER A 152 -5.04 11.44 11.84
N ALA A 153 -5.37 11.25 13.12
CA ALA A 153 -4.50 11.61 14.24
C ALA A 153 -3.16 10.84 14.24
N HIS A 154 -3.00 9.82 13.38
CA HIS A 154 -1.77 9.03 13.24
C HIS A 154 -0.83 9.54 12.13
N CYS A 155 -1.13 10.68 11.48
CA CYS A 155 -0.38 11.16 10.32
C CYS A 155 1.14 11.31 10.55
N GLU A 156 1.57 11.71 11.75
CA GLU A 156 2.99 11.86 12.11
C GLU A 156 3.75 10.52 12.18
N SER A 157 3.04 9.39 12.20
CA SER A 157 3.66 8.06 12.19
C SER A 157 4.03 7.55 10.79
N MET A 158 3.67 8.28 9.72
CA MET A 158 3.92 7.85 8.36
C MET A 158 5.40 7.92 7.98
N VAL A 159 5.93 6.83 7.45
CA VAL A 159 7.25 6.77 6.79
C VAL A 159 7.02 6.44 5.33
N ASP A 160 7.43 7.34 4.42
CA ASP A 160 7.35 7.16 2.96
C ASP A 160 8.39 6.15 2.41
N ASN A 161 8.35 4.94 2.95
CA ASN A 161 9.13 3.78 2.56
C ASN A 161 8.43 2.52 3.09
N ASN A 162 7.98 1.64 2.19
CA ASN A 162 7.31 0.39 2.57
C ASN A 162 8.26 -0.79 2.82
N LEU A 163 9.57 -0.56 2.81
CA LEU A 163 10.61 -1.57 3.01
C LEU A 163 10.61 -2.68 1.94
N ARG A 164 10.16 -2.36 0.71
CA ARG A 164 10.13 -3.29 -0.43
C ARG A 164 11.02 -2.83 -1.58
N ILE A 165 11.46 -3.80 -2.37
CA ILE A 165 12.00 -3.57 -3.70
C ILE A 165 11.03 -4.20 -4.71
N THR A 166 10.24 -3.37 -5.37
CA THR A 166 9.31 -3.82 -6.42
C THR A 166 9.97 -3.66 -7.80
N ASN A 167 10.06 -4.74 -8.56
CA ASN A 167 10.77 -4.76 -9.85
C ASN A 167 9.93 -4.22 -11.02
N TRP A 168 9.68 -2.91 -11.03
CA TRP A 168 8.92 -2.29 -12.12
C TRP A 168 9.74 -2.13 -13.40
N ASN A 169 9.35 -2.81 -14.48
CA ASN A 169 9.76 -2.46 -15.84
C ASN A 169 8.52 -2.19 -16.72
N ARG A 170 8.12 -0.92 -16.79
CA ARG A 170 6.87 -0.51 -17.48
C ARG A 170 6.83 -0.89 -18.98
N LYS A 171 7.97 -1.01 -19.66
CA LYS A 171 8.00 -1.43 -21.08
C LYS A 171 7.46 -2.85 -21.26
N LEU A 172 7.66 -3.71 -20.26
CA LEU A 172 7.27 -5.11 -20.26
C LEU A 172 5.98 -5.35 -19.46
N GLY A 173 5.82 -4.72 -18.30
CA GLY A 173 4.74 -5.00 -17.35
C GLY A 173 3.41 -4.26 -17.59
N CYS A 174 3.40 -3.21 -18.42
CA CYS A 174 2.19 -2.41 -18.72
C CYS A 174 1.64 -2.72 -20.11
N LYS A 175 0.92 -3.83 -20.26
CA LYS A 175 0.36 -4.29 -21.55
C LYS A 175 -1.17 -4.32 -21.58
N CYS A 176 -1.84 -3.77 -20.57
CA CYS A 176 -3.29 -3.88 -20.41
C CYS A 176 -3.78 -5.35 -20.41
N GLN A 177 -2.97 -6.25 -19.84
CA GLN A 177 -3.22 -7.69 -19.83
C GLN A 177 -4.44 -8.11 -19.00
N TYR A 178 -4.95 -7.23 -18.15
CA TYR A 178 -6.09 -7.48 -17.24
C TYR A 178 -7.44 -6.99 -17.76
N LYS A 179 -7.53 -6.55 -19.03
CA LYS A 179 -8.76 -5.96 -19.60
C LYS A 179 -9.98 -6.89 -19.59
N HIS A 180 -9.76 -8.20 -19.47
CA HIS A 180 -10.82 -9.21 -19.37
C HIS A 180 -11.31 -9.44 -17.92
N ILE A 181 -10.67 -8.82 -16.93
CA ILE A 181 -10.98 -8.92 -15.50
C ILE A 181 -11.49 -7.58 -14.96
N VAL A 182 -10.98 -6.47 -15.52
CA VAL A 182 -11.32 -5.12 -15.10
C VAL A 182 -11.56 -4.21 -16.30
N ASP A 183 -12.46 -3.23 -16.14
CA ASP A 183 -12.70 -2.18 -17.15
C ASP A 183 -11.63 -1.07 -17.10
N TRP A 184 -10.36 -1.46 -16.98
CA TRP A 184 -9.21 -0.57 -16.87
C TRP A 184 -7.92 -1.22 -17.39
N CYS A 185 -6.87 -0.42 -17.60
CA CYS A 185 -5.55 -0.94 -17.96
C CYS A 185 -4.59 -0.89 -16.76
N GLY A 186 -4.06 -2.05 -16.42
CA GLY A 186 -3.09 -2.23 -15.33
C GLY A 186 -1.65 -2.43 -15.77
N CYS A 187 -0.78 -2.43 -14.78
CA CYS A 187 0.60 -2.89 -14.88
C CYS A 187 0.88 -3.87 -13.74
N SER A 188 1.85 -4.76 -13.95
CA SER A 188 2.40 -5.60 -12.86
C SER A 188 3.93 -5.56 -12.86
N PRO A 189 4.58 -5.77 -11.70
CA PRO A 189 6.02 -5.93 -11.62
C PRO A 189 6.52 -7.14 -12.41
N ASN A 190 7.81 -7.15 -12.71
CA ASN A 190 8.49 -8.25 -13.40
C ASN A 190 9.19 -9.19 -12.41
N ASP A 191 9.35 -10.45 -12.78
CA ASP A 191 10.19 -11.36 -12.01
C ASP A 191 11.64 -10.87 -11.99
N PHE A 192 12.30 -11.00 -10.83
CA PHE A 192 13.74 -10.83 -10.73
C PHE A 192 14.49 -11.93 -11.48
N LYS A 193 15.67 -11.60 -12.00
CA LYS A 193 16.59 -12.52 -12.67
C LYS A 193 17.95 -12.50 -11.97
N PRO A 194 18.86 -13.48 -12.21
CA PRO A 194 20.18 -13.49 -11.59
C PRO A 194 20.96 -12.16 -11.71
N PRO A 195 20.89 -11.40 -12.82
CA PRO A 195 21.53 -10.08 -12.91
C PRO A 195 20.99 -9.01 -11.94
N ASP A 196 19.81 -9.21 -11.34
CA ASP A 196 19.23 -8.28 -10.38
C ASP A 196 19.77 -8.45 -8.95
N LEU A 197 20.46 -9.56 -8.64
CA LEU A 197 20.96 -9.86 -7.30
C LEU A 197 21.74 -8.71 -6.62
N PRO A 198 22.58 -7.92 -7.33
CA PRO A 198 23.26 -6.77 -6.72
C PRO A 198 22.32 -5.71 -6.14
N ARG A 199 21.07 -5.61 -6.64
CA ARG A 199 20.06 -4.65 -6.15
C ARG A 199 19.58 -4.98 -4.74
N PHE A 200 19.76 -6.22 -4.27
CA PHE A 200 19.39 -6.62 -2.91
C PHE A 200 20.48 -6.29 -1.89
N GLN A 201 21.70 -6.04 -2.36
CA GLN A 201 22.89 -5.85 -1.53
C GLN A 201 23.18 -4.38 -1.25
N VAL A 202 22.26 -3.43 -1.53
CA VAL A 202 22.50 -1.99 -1.33
C VAL A 202 23.00 -1.74 0.09
N ARG A 203 24.32 -1.59 0.19
CA ARG A 203 25.03 -1.08 1.35
C ARG A 203 24.85 0.42 1.23
N HIS A 204 24.27 1.06 2.23
CA HIS A 204 24.41 2.50 2.37
C HIS A 204 25.91 2.78 2.49
N THR A 205 26.55 3.22 1.42
CA THR A 205 27.81 3.95 1.54
C THR A 205 27.45 5.24 2.25
N CYS A 206 27.80 5.35 3.53
CA CYS A 206 27.89 6.65 4.18
C CYS A 206 28.81 7.50 3.31
N VAL A 207 28.25 8.46 2.58
CA VAL A 207 29.04 9.55 2.02
C VAL A 207 29.46 10.36 3.24
N GLN A 208 30.66 10.12 3.74
CA GLN A 208 31.29 11.03 4.69
C GLN A 208 31.44 12.36 3.96
N HIS A 209 30.63 13.35 4.33
CA HIS A 209 30.94 14.73 4.00
C HIS A 209 32.23 15.08 4.73
N THR A 210 33.36 15.01 4.02
CA THR A 210 34.59 15.62 4.46
C THR A 210 34.40 17.13 4.40
N HIS A 211 34.19 17.75 5.56
CA HIS A 211 34.37 19.19 5.70
C HIS A 211 35.84 19.51 5.40
N THR A 212 36.08 20.06 4.21
CA THR A 212 37.33 20.71 3.87
C THR A 212 37.38 22.04 4.62
N HIS A 213 38.02 22.04 5.80
CA HIS A 213 38.55 23.28 6.35
C HIS A 213 39.66 23.77 5.41
N THR A 214 39.37 24.87 4.73
CA THR A 214 40.39 25.70 4.08
C THR A 214 41.18 26.44 5.17
N PRO A 215 42.51 26.55 5.04
CA PRO A 215 43.31 27.44 5.87
C PRO A 215 43.08 28.92 5.53
#